data_AF-A0A924UDD7-F1
#
_entry.id   AF-A0A924UDD7-F1
#
_cell.length_a   1.000
_cell.length_b   1.000
_cell.length_c   1.000
_cell.angle_alpha   90.00
_cell.angle_beta   90.00
_cell.angle_gamma   90.00
#
_symmetry.space_group_name_H-M   'P 1'
#
loop_
_entity.id
_entity.type
_entity.pdbx_description
1 polymer ?
#
loop_
_entity_poly.entity_id
_entity_poly.type
_entity_poly.pdbx_seq_one_letter_code
_entity_poly.pdbx_strand_id
1 'polypeptide(L)' 'MSDVKLLTVSEEEGEQRLDRWFKRRFPQLTQGAVEKLCRTGQVRVDSGRAKASDHVVPGQ' A
#
# COMPACT_ATOMS: atom_id res chain seq x y z
N MET A 1 19.33 9.89 0.21
CA MET A 1 18.00 10.24 -0.32
C MET A 1 17.20 8.95 -0.41
N SER A 2 15.99 8.90 0.14
CA SER A 2 15.15 7.70 0.08
C SER A 2 14.51 7.61 -1.30
N ASP A 3 14.81 6.57 -2.07
CA ASP A 3 14.14 6.31 -3.34
C ASP A 3 12.65 6.03 -3.11
N VAL A 4 11.81 6.63 -3.94
CA VAL A 4 10.37 6.36 -3.98
C VAL A 4 10.14 5.24 -4.99
N LYS A 5 9.49 4.16 -4.55
CA LYS A 5 9.07 3.07 -5.44
C LYS A 5 7.62 3.25 -5.84
N LEU A 6 7.38 3.40 -7.14
CA LEU A 6 6.04 3.36 -7.72
C LEU A 6 5.68 1.92 -8.05
N LEU A 7 4.49 1.49 -7.62
CA LEU A 7 3.96 0.16 -7.84
C LEU A 7 2.51 0.30 -8.29
N THR A 8 2.18 -0.30 -9.42
CA THR A 8 0.80 -0.37 -9.90
C THR A 8 0.13 -1.63 -9.38
N VAL A 9 -1.12 -1.50 -8.95
CA VAL A 9 -1.97 -2.61 -8.52
C VAL A 9 -2.48 -3.34 -9.77
N SER A 10 -2.17 -4.64 -9.87
CA SER A 10 -2.67 -5.48 -10.97
C SER A 10 -4.10 -5.95 -10.73
N GLU A 11 -4.76 -6.45 -11.77
CA GLU A 11 -6.12 -7.00 -11.68
C GLU A 11 -6.22 -8.15 -10.64
N GLU A 12 -5.21 -9.01 -10.57
CA GLU A 12 -5.16 -10.13 -9.63
C GLU A 12 -4.89 -9.73 -8.17
N GLU A 13 -4.46 -8.49 -7.96
CA GLU A 13 -4.11 -7.94 -6.66
C GLU A 13 -5.04 -6.80 -6.21
N GLY A 14 -6.01 -6.41 -7.05
CA GLY A 14 -7.00 -5.40 -6.73
C GLY A 14 -8.12 -5.91 -5.82
N GLU A 15 -9.09 -5.03 -5.58
CA GLU A 15 -10.31 -5.29 -4.78
C GLU A 15 -10.06 -5.77 -3.35
N GLN A 16 -8.87 -5.52 -2.81
CA GLN A 16 -8.48 -5.88 -1.45
C GLN A 16 -7.98 -4.66 -0.68
N ARG A 17 -7.86 -4.81 0.63
CA ARG A 17 -7.29 -3.78 1.50
C ARG A 17 -5.79 -3.58 1.22
N LEU A 18 -5.33 -2.35 1.37
CA LEU A 18 -3.95 -1.93 1.18
C LEU A 18 -2.99 -2.72 2.09
N ASP A 19 -3.35 -2.95 3.35
CA ASP A 19 -2.56 -3.78 4.28
C ASP A 19 -2.36 -5.21 3.80
N ARG A 20 -3.41 -5.84 3.26
CA ARG A 20 -3.33 -7.18 2.67
C ARG A 20 -2.52 -7.18 1.38
N TRP A 21 -2.69 -6.17 0.54
CA TRP A 21 -1.89 -5.99 -0.66
C TRP A 21 -0.39 -5.90 -0.34
N PHE A 22 -0.03 -5.06 0.64
CA PHE A 22 1.35 -4.95 1.12
C PHE A 22 1.87 -6.27 1.69
N LYS A 23 1.06 -6.98 2.48
CA LYS A 23 1.47 -8.27 3.07
C LYS A 23 1.70 -9.35 2.01
N ARG A 24 0.91 -9.36 0.93
CA ARG A 24 1.07 -10.31 -0.20
C ARG A 24 2.38 -10.05 -0.95
N ARG A 25 2.71 -8.77 -1.18
CA ARG A 25 3.88 -8.36 -1.98
C ARG A 25 5.17 -8.22 -1.18
N PHE A 26 5.02 -7.96 0.12
CA PHE A 26 6.11 -7.80 1.10
C PHE A 26 5.77 -8.59 2.38
N PRO A 27 5.94 -9.93 2.38
CA PRO A 27 5.59 -10.79 3.51
C PRO A 27 6.30 -10.44 4.83
N GLN A 28 7.43 -9.73 4.76
CA GLN A 28 8.18 -9.24 5.91
C GLN A 28 7.54 -8.02 6.60
N LEU A 29 6.62 -7.32 5.95
CA LEU A 29 5.94 -6.17 6.53
C LEU A 29 4.81 -6.63 7.44
N THR A 30 4.86 -6.18 8.70
CA THR A 30 3.78 -6.37 9.66
C THR A 30 2.68 -5.33 9.45
N GLN A 31 1.47 -5.61 9.93
CA GLN A 31 0.36 -4.66 9.86
C GLN A 31 0.71 -3.31 10.50
N GLY A 32 1.34 -3.32 11.69
CA GLY A 32 1.78 -2.08 12.36
C GLY A 32 2.83 -1.29 11.57
N ALA A 33 3.66 -1.95 10.75
CA ALA A 33 4.58 -1.27 9.85
C ALA A 33 3.82 -0.57 8.72
N VAL A 34 2.85 -1.24 8.08
CA VAL A 34 2.01 -0.63 7.03
C VAL A 34 1.20 0.54 7.58
N GLU A 35 0.60 0.39 8.76
CA GLU A 35 -0.11 1.47 9.44
C GLU A 35 0.80 2.66 9.75
N LYS A 36 2.04 2.40 10.20
CA LYS A 36 3.04 3.45 10.43
C LYS A 36 3.39 4.18 9.12
N LEU A 37 3.64 3.44 8.03
CA LEU A 37 3.95 4.01 6.72
C LEU A 37 2.82 4.89 6.17
N CYS A 38 1.57 4.46 6.36
CA CYS A 38 0.38 5.24 6.02
C CYS A 38 0.29 6.52 6.87
N ARG A 39 0.49 6.40 8.19
CA ARG A 39 0.42 7.52 9.14
C ARG A 39 1.50 8.57 8.89
N THR A 40 2.72 8.16 8.56
CA THR A 40 3.83 9.07 8.23
C THR A 40 3.72 9.64 6.82
N GLY A 41 2.81 9.12 5.97
CA GLY A 41 2.63 9.57 4.59
C GLY A 41 3.73 9.07 3.63
N GLN A 42 4.45 8.02 4.03
CA GLN A 42 5.43 7.34 3.17
C GLN A 42 4.74 6.47 2.10
N VAL A 43 3.50 6.03 2.37
CA VAL A 43 2.64 5.37 1.40
C VAL A 43 1.57 6.35 0.93
N ARG A 44 1.42 6.44 -0.39
CA ARG A 44 0.38 7.22 -1.06
C ARG A 44 -0.26 6.36 -2.15
N VAL A 45 -1.56 6.55 -2.35
CA VAL A 45 -2.34 5.95 -3.44
C VAL A 45 -2.90 7.11 -4.24
N ASP A 46 -2.69 7.12 -5.56
CA ASP A 46 -3.08 8.23 -6.45
C ASP A 46 -2.66 9.61 -5.93
N SER A 47 -1.43 9.71 -5.38
CA SER A 47 -0.89 10.90 -4.71
C SER A 47 -1.62 11.34 -3.42
N GLY A 48 -2.69 10.68 -3.02
CA GLY A 48 -3.43 10.90 -1.79
C GLY A 48 -2.85 10.18 -0.58
N ARG A 49 -3.20 10.65 0.63
CA ARG A 49 -2.95 9.90 1.88
C ARG A 49 -3.87 8.68 1.90
N ALA A 50 -3.30 7.51 2.16
CA ALA A 50 -4.05 6.26 2.30
C ALA A 50 -4.03 5.78 3.76
N LYS A 51 -5.04 5.00 4.15
CA LYS A 51 -5.08 4.19 5.37
C LYS A 51 -4.81 2.74 5.01
N ALA A 52 -4.24 2.01 5.96
CA ALA A 52 -4.00 0.57 5.83
C ALA A 52 -5.28 -0.23 5.48
N SER A 53 -6.45 0.25 5.92
CA SER A 53 -7.76 -0.36 5.66
C SER A 53 -8.40 0.02 4.32
N ASP A 54 -7.84 0.97 3.59
CA ASP A 54 -8.43 1.43 2.32
C ASP A 54 -8.33 0.31 1.29
N HIS A 55 -9.33 0.21 0.40
CA HIS A 55 -9.29 -0.75 -0.69
C HIS A 55 -8.48 -0.18 -1.85
N VAL A 56 -7.61 -1.02 -2.41
CA VAL A 56 -6.90 -0.73 -3.65
C VAL A 56 -7.66 -1.34 -4.82
N VAL A 57 -7.70 -0.62 -5.94
CA VAL A 57 -8.30 -1.11 -7.19
C VAL A 57 -7.21 -1.28 -8.26
N PRO A 58 -7.42 -2.15 -9.25
CA PRO A 58 -6.48 -2.30 -10.36
C PRO A 58 -6.24 -0.95 -11.06
N GLY A 59 -4.98 -0.68 -11.42
CA GLY A 59 -4.58 0.53 -12.13
C GLY A 59 -4.20 1.73 -11.26
N GLN A 60 -4.36 1.63 -9.93
CA GLN A 60 -3.80 2.59 -8.95
C GLN A 60 -2.29 2.39 -8.73
#